data_AF-A0A371QID5-F1
#
_entry.id   AF-A0A371QID5-F1
#
_cell.length_a   1.000
_cell.length_b   1.000
_cell.length_c   1.000
_cell.angle_alpha   90.00
_cell.angle_beta   90.00
_cell.angle_gamma   90.00
#
_symmetry.space_group_name_H-M   'P 1'
#
loop_
_entity.id
_entity.type
_entity.pdbx_description
1 polymer ?
#
loop_
_entity_poly.entity_id
_entity_poly.type
_entity_poly.pdbx_seq_one_letter_code
_entity_poly.pdbx_strand_id
1 'polypeptide(L)'
;MPIQTLDLDKLGDEDGNKYEKIVIVSKRARQIAAQEKLELDERLKYFEGFEDEDEFTFNEEQEQISKSFEKLPHATQRAVNEMKAGKTTYRYPETDL
;
A
#
# COMPACT_ATOMS: atom_id res chain seq x y z
N MET A 1 -9.51 -3.01 -14.06
CA MET A 1 -8.62 -1.88 -14.41
C MET A 1 -7.82 -2.24 -15.66
N PRO A 2 -7.66 -1.33 -16.63
CA PRO A 2 -6.85 -1.60 -17.82
C PRO A 2 -5.36 -1.69 -17.45
N ILE A 3 -4.63 -2.56 -18.15
CA ILE A 3 -3.16 -2.64 -18.03
C ILE A 3 -2.55 -1.36 -18.61
N GLN A 4 -1.63 -0.76 -17.86
CA GLN A 4 -0.87 0.42 -18.28
C GLN A 4 0.62 0.09 -18.34
N THR A 5 1.28 0.50 -19.41
CA THR A 5 2.74 0.38 -19.54
C THR A 5 3.44 1.48 -18.76
N LEU A 6 4.56 1.13 -18.12
CA LEU A 6 5.39 2.07 -17.35
C LEU A 6 6.71 2.30 -18.09
N ASP A 7 7.01 3.58 -18.33
CA ASP A 7 8.33 4.01 -18.79
C ASP A 7 9.28 4.05 -17.58
N LEU A 8 10.14 3.03 -17.46
CA LEU A 8 11.08 2.88 -16.34
C LEU A 8 12.23 3.88 -16.41
N ASP A 9 12.54 4.41 -17.59
CA ASP A 9 13.59 5.41 -17.75
C ASP A 9 13.17 6.72 -17.08
N LYS A 10 11.88 7.08 -17.20
CA LYS A 10 11.27 8.28 -16.57
C LYS A 10 10.70 8.05 -15.17
N LEU A 11 10.94 6.88 -14.58
CA LEU A 11 10.40 6.55 -13.27
C LEU A 11 11.35 7.06 -12.17
N GLY A 12 10.93 8.11 -11.46
CA GLY A 12 11.73 8.80 -10.45
C GLY A 12 12.71 9.82 -11.03
N ASP A 13 13.21 10.72 -10.19
CA ASP A 13 14.07 11.85 -10.60
C ASP A 13 15.55 11.47 -10.78
N GLU A 14 15.96 10.27 -10.34
CA GLU A 14 17.35 9.84 -10.39
C GLU A 14 17.63 8.91 -11.58
N ASP A 15 18.69 9.24 -12.32
CA ASP A 15 19.33 8.36 -13.29
C ASP A 15 19.94 7.17 -12.54
N GLY A 16 19.20 6.06 -12.55
CA GLY A 16 19.53 4.86 -11.80
C GLY A 16 19.21 3.60 -12.59
N ASN A 17 19.74 2.47 -12.11
CA ASN A 17 19.54 1.18 -12.75
C ASN A 17 18.04 0.79 -12.75
N LYS A 18 17.51 0.34 -13.90
CA LYS A 18 16.11 -0.12 -14.04
C LYS A 18 15.75 -1.20 -13.01
N TYR A 19 16.66 -2.12 -12.73
CA TYR A 19 16.45 -3.19 -11.75
C TYR A 19 16.36 -2.65 -10.32
N GLU A 20 17.11 -1.61 -10.01
CA GLU A 20 17.05 -0.95 -8.71
C GLU A 20 15.70 -0.27 -8.51
N LYS A 21 15.22 0.46 -9.53
CA LYS A 21 13.87 1.06 -9.52
C LYS A 21 12.80 0.01 -9.24
N ILE A 22 12.89 -1.16 -9.87
CA ILE A 22 11.97 -2.29 -9.63
C ILE A 22 12.04 -2.76 -8.18
N VAL A 23 13.24 -2.89 -7.61
CA VAL A 23 13.42 -3.32 -6.20
C VAL A 23 12.86 -2.28 -5.23
N ILE A 24 13.10 -0.99 -5.46
CA ILE A 24 12.60 0.12 -4.63
C ILE A 24 11.06 0.09 -4.62
N VAL A 25 10.43 0.06 -5.81
CA VAL A 25 8.95 -0.02 -5.93
C VAL A 25 8.41 -1.27 -5.24
N SER A 26 9.06 -2.41 -5.45
CA SER A 26 8.61 -3.68 -4.84
C SER A 26 8.67 -3.64 -3.32
N LYS A 27 9.76 -3.09 -2.74
CA LYS A 27 9.88 -2.92 -1.29
C LYS A 27 8.84 -1.94 -0.76
N ARG A 28 8.62 -0.82 -1.45
CA ARG A 28 7.62 0.18 -1.05
C ARG A 28 6.20 -0.37 -1.12
N ALA A 29 5.85 -1.14 -2.16
CA ALA A 29 4.55 -1.79 -2.28
C ALA A 29 4.28 -2.75 -1.10
N ARG A 30 5.30 -3.49 -0.64
CA ARG A 30 5.17 -4.36 0.55
C ARG A 30 4.94 -3.57 1.83
N GLN A 31 5.60 -2.41 1.99
CA GLN A 31 5.37 -1.54 3.14
C GLN A 31 3.94 -1.02 3.17
N ILE A 32 3.43 -0.54 2.03
CA ILE A 32 2.04 -0.07 1.90
C ILE A 32 1.08 -1.20 2.27
N ALA A 33 1.23 -2.39 1.65
CA ALA A 33 0.33 -3.52 1.92
C ALA A 33 0.36 -3.98 3.38
N ALA A 34 1.55 -3.99 4.02
CA ALA A 34 1.67 -4.35 5.43
C ALA A 34 1.00 -3.31 6.35
N GLN A 35 1.18 -2.02 6.05
CA GLN A 35 0.55 -0.94 6.80
C GLN A 35 -0.98 -0.98 6.67
N GLU A 36 -1.50 -1.20 5.47
CA GLU A 36 -2.95 -1.30 5.24
C GLU A 36 -3.57 -2.48 5.95
N LYS A 37 -2.90 -3.64 5.91
CA LYS A 37 -3.35 -4.80 6.65
C LYS A 37 -3.45 -4.49 8.13
N LEU A 38 -2.41 -3.87 8.69
CA LEU A 38 -2.40 -3.49 10.11
C LEU A 38 -3.52 -2.50 10.44
N GLU A 39 -3.74 -1.47 9.61
CA GLU A 39 -4.81 -0.49 9.81
C GLU A 39 -6.20 -1.11 9.71
N LEU A 40 -6.42 -2.04 8.78
CA LEU A 40 -7.66 -2.78 8.65
C LEU A 40 -7.90 -3.68 9.88
N ASP A 41 -6.88 -4.44 10.28
CA ASP A 41 -6.95 -5.33 11.45
C ASP A 41 -7.25 -4.52 12.73
N GLU A 42 -6.64 -3.35 12.91
CA GLU A 42 -6.93 -2.45 14.05
C GLU A 42 -8.36 -1.92 14.03
N ARG A 43 -8.89 -1.55 12.86
CA ARG A 43 -10.27 -1.08 12.74
C ARG A 43 -11.30 -2.19 12.97
N LEU A 44 -11.01 -3.40 12.50
CA LEU A 44 -11.91 -4.54 12.69
C LEU A 44 -11.94 -5.03 14.13
N LYS A 45 -10.83 -4.93 14.87
CA LYS A 45 -10.78 -5.25 16.31
C LYS A 45 -11.79 -4.48 17.16
N TYR A 46 -12.18 -3.28 16.75
CA TYR A 46 -13.20 -2.51 17.46
C TYR A 46 -14.55 -3.24 17.54
N PHE A 47 -14.84 -4.11 16.57
CA PHE A 47 -16.08 -4.88 16.50
C PHE A 47 -15.97 -6.26 17.16
N GLU A 48 -14.76 -6.70 17.54
CA GLU A 48 -14.55 -7.98 18.23
C GLU A 48 -15.17 -7.90 19.65
N GLY A 49 -16.22 -8.69 19.90
CA GLY A 49 -16.91 -8.76 21.19
C GLY A 49 -18.33 -8.17 21.21
N PHE A 50 -18.79 -7.58 20.12
CA PHE A 50 -20.18 -7.13 19.92
C PHE A 50 -21.03 -8.16 19.14
N GLU A 51 -20.57 -9.42 19.04
CA GLU A 51 -21.23 -10.47 18.24
C GLU A 51 -22.68 -10.77 18.66
N ASP A 52 -23.01 -10.53 19.95
CA ASP A 52 -24.35 -10.78 20.51
C ASP A 52 -25.24 -9.52 20.50
N GLU A 53 -24.68 -8.34 20.25
CA GLU A 53 -25.41 -7.09 20.07
C GLU A 53 -25.66 -6.90 18.56
N ASP A 54 -26.78 -7.43 18.05
CA ASP A 54 -27.28 -7.25 16.68
C ASP A 54 -27.63 -5.76 16.38
N GLU A 55 -26.73 -4.83 16.66
CA GLU A 55 -26.89 -3.42 16.32
C GLU A 55 -26.59 -3.26 14.83
N PHE A 56 -27.66 -3.13 14.04
CA PHE A 56 -27.61 -2.87 12.61
C PHE A 56 -26.56 -1.81 12.21
N THR A 57 -26.36 -0.79 13.05
CA THR A 57 -25.37 0.28 12.86
C THR A 57 -23.92 -0.24 12.85
N PHE A 58 -23.54 -1.15 13.75
CA PHE A 58 -22.18 -1.71 13.80
C PHE A 58 -21.87 -2.54 12.55
N ASN A 59 -22.83 -3.33 12.07
CA ASN A 59 -22.67 -4.13 10.86
C ASN A 59 -22.52 -3.24 9.62
N GLU A 60 -23.26 -2.13 9.54
CA GLU A 60 -23.12 -1.15 8.46
C GLU A 60 -21.74 -0.49 8.49
N GLU A 61 -21.23 -0.09 9.66
CA GLU A 61 -19.90 0.51 9.79
C GLU A 61 -18.78 -0.46 9.41
N GLN A 62 -18.87 -1.73 9.85
CA GLN A 62 -17.91 -2.76 9.46
C GLN A 62 -17.87 -2.96 7.94
N GLU A 63 -19.04 -3.06 7.29
CA GLU A 63 -19.13 -3.21 5.84
C GLU A 63 -18.56 -1.99 5.10
N GLN A 64 -18.84 -0.78 5.60
CA GLN A 64 -18.28 0.45 5.04
C GLN A 64 -16.75 0.47 5.13
N ILE A 65 -16.17 0.03 6.26
CA ILE A 65 -14.73 -0.11 6.42
C ILE A 65 -14.19 -1.08 5.37
N SER A 66 -14.73 -2.29 5.25
CA SER A 66 -14.27 -3.26 4.25
C SER A 66 -14.34 -2.71 2.82
N LYS A 67 -15.47 -2.11 2.44
CA LYS A 67 -15.65 -1.48 1.11
C LYS A 67 -14.67 -0.35 0.85
N SER A 68 -14.25 0.39 1.89
CA SER A 68 -13.29 1.48 1.74
C SER A 68 -11.91 0.96 1.35
N PHE A 69 -11.45 -0.14 1.97
CA PHE A 69 -10.18 -0.79 1.66
C PHE A 69 -10.21 -1.52 0.31
N GLU A 70 -11.33 -2.14 -0.06
CA GLU A 70 -11.48 -2.77 -1.40
C GLU A 70 -11.38 -1.77 -2.55
N LYS A 71 -11.82 -0.53 -2.33
CA LYS A 71 -11.71 0.55 -3.33
C LYS A 71 -10.29 1.09 -3.49
N LEU A 72 -9.37 0.78 -2.56
CA LEU A 72 -8.01 1.29 -2.64
C LEU A 72 -7.28 0.66 -3.84
N PRO A 73 -6.52 1.45 -4.60
CA PRO A 73 -5.71 0.91 -5.69
C PRO A 73 -4.64 -0.04 -5.14
N HIS A 74 -4.27 -1.04 -5.93
CA HIS A 74 -3.27 -2.04 -5.55
C HIS A 74 -1.98 -1.36 -5.06
N ALA A 75 -1.37 -1.88 -3.99
CA ALA A 75 -0.21 -1.27 -3.33
C ALA A 75 0.94 -0.97 -4.31
N THR A 76 1.18 -1.85 -5.29
CA THR A 76 2.16 -1.64 -6.37
C THR A 76 1.89 -0.37 -7.18
N GLN A 77 0.64 -0.08 -7.51
CA GLN A 77 0.27 1.11 -8.29
C GLN A 77 0.50 2.39 -7.48
N ARG A 78 0.19 2.36 -6.18
CA ARG A 78 0.50 3.48 -5.28
C ARG A 78 1.99 3.71 -5.12
N ALA A 79 2.76 2.64 -4.92
CA ALA A 79 4.23 2.73 -4.86
C ALA A 79 4.82 3.35 -6.13
N VAL A 80 4.33 2.97 -7.32
CA VAL A 80 4.72 3.59 -8.58
C VAL A 80 4.37 5.08 -8.62
N ASN A 81 3.17 5.46 -8.18
CA ASN A 81 2.74 6.86 -8.16
C ASN A 81 3.54 7.70 -7.17
N GLU A 82 3.87 7.17 -5.98
CA GLU A 82 4.74 7.83 -5.01
C GLU A 82 6.15 8.05 -5.57
N MET A 83 6.71 7.05 -6.25
CA MET A 83 8.02 7.18 -6.88
C MET A 83 8.00 8.22 -8.01
N LYS A 84 6.95 8.24 -8.85
CA LYS A 84 6.76 9.29 -9.87
C LYS A 84 6.61 10.69 -9.28
N ALA A 85 6.10 10.79 -8.06
CA ALA A 85 5.92 12.06 -7.36
C ALA A 85 7.16 12.47 -6.53
N GLY A 86 8.28 11.72 -6.61
CA GLY A 86 9.49 12.01 -5.83
C GLY A 86 9.32 11.78 -4.33
N LYS A 87 8.30 11.04 -3.89
CA LYS A 87 7.97 10.83 -2.47
C LYS A 87 8.58 9.56 -1.88
N THR A 88 9.47 8.90 -2.61
CA THR A 88 10.11 7.65 -2.19
C THR A 88 11.58 7.89 -1.94
N THR A 89 12.02 7.69 -0.70
CA THR A 89 13.44 7.70 -0.32
C THR A 89 13.91 6.26 -0.13
N TYR A 90 15.15 5.99 -0.53
CA TYR A 90 15.80 4.71 -0.36
C TYR A 90 17.24 4.92 0.07
N ARG A 91 17.83 3.88 0.66
CA ARG A 91 19.23 3.87 1.08
C ARG A 91 19.83 2.51 0.78
N TYR A 92 21.11 2.50 0.44
CA TYR A 92 21.88 1.26 0.40
C TYR A 92 22.10 0.76 1.82
N PRO A 93 22.07 -0.57 2.05
CA PRO A 93 22.54 -1.12 3.30
C PRO A 93 24.01 -0.72 3.50
N GLU A 94 24.40 -0.46 4.75
CA GLU A 94 25.81 -0.30 5.06
C GLU A 94 26.53 -1.61 4.72
N THR A 95 27.53 -1.50 3.86
CA THR A 95 28.35 -2.64 3.47
C THR A 95 29.31 -2.90 4.63
N ASP A 96 28.91 -3.76 5.57
CA ASP A 96 29.86 -4.36 6.51
C ASP A 96 30.85 -5.22 5.70
N LEU A 97 31.97 -4.62 5.31
CA LEU A 97 33.16 -5.30 4.79
C LEU A 97 34.22 -5.38 5.87
#